data_AF-A0A831K503-F1
#
_entry.id   AF-A0A831K503-F1
#
_cell.length_a   1.000
_cell.length_b   1.000
_cell.length_c   1.000
_cell.angle_alpha   90.00
_cell.angle_beta   90.00
_cell.angle_gamma   90.00
#
_symmetry.space_group_name_H-M   'P 1'
#
loop_
_entity.id
_entity.type
_entity.pdbx_description
1 polymer ?
#
loop_
_entity_poly.entity_id
_entity_poly.type
_entity_poly.pdbx_seq_one_letter_code
_entity_poly.pdbx_strand_id
1 'polypeptide(L)'
;MPTNLDLGLGSLIGYDSYSLLFENLNENPWNYQLYFNVGYTDLGEPDYYVQNHWTTIEDGKQGVVTLDFTDCEVWRSGDYLGWMDITNLNDVNLDHISNIGFQIGADVPIAGSDYTFEMEVSSPVPEPATMFLLGTGLIGLVGLGRKKFLKKRG
;
A
#
# COMPACT_ATOMS: atom_id res chain seq x y z
N MET A 1 9.11 -22.41 6.39
CA MET A 1 7.69 -22.33 5.96
C MET A 1 7.68 -21.86 4.51
N PRO A 2 6.71 -22.25 3.67
CA PRO A 2 6.63 -21.66 2.33
C PRO A 2 6.36 -20.17 2.51
N THR A 3 7.14 -19.33 1.85
CA THR A 3 6.93 -17.89 1.90
C THR A 3 5.72 -17.50 1.05
N ASN A 4 5.23 -16.26 1.15
CA ASN A 4 4.24 -15.72 0.22
C ASN A 4 4.71 -15.91 -1.23
N LEU A 5 5.99 -15.68 -1.52
CA LEU A 5 6.59 -15.95 -2.83
C LEU A 5 6.49 -17.43 -3.25
N ASP A 6 6.79 -18.37 -2.34
CA ASP A 6 6.65 -19.82 -2.62
C ASP A 6 5.20 -20.22 -2.96
N LEU A 7 4.22 -19.48 -2.42
CA LEU A 7 2.79 -19.66 -2.68
C LEU A 7 2.31 -18.94 -3.95
N GLY A 8 3.20 -18.27 -4.70
CA GLY A 8 2.84 -17.46 -5.86
C GLY A 8 2.12 -16.15 -5.50
N LEU A 9 2.21 -15.73 -4.24
CA LEU A 9 1.76 -14.43 -3.75
C LEU A 9 2.91 -13.41 -3.83
N GLY A 10 2.59 -12.14 -3.60
CA GLY A 10 3.59 -11.08 -3.54
C GLY A 10 4.44 -11.14 -2.27
N SER A 11 5.72 -10.78 -2.40
CA SER A 11 6.64 -10.55 -1.29
C SER A 11 6.74 -9.07 -0.96
N LEU A 12 6.82 -8.72 0.32
CA LEU A 12 7.11 -7.35 0.76
C LEU A 12 8.56 -7.19 1.25
N ILE A 13 9.43 -8.18 1.04
CA ILE A 13 10.87 -8.01 1.28
C ILE A 13 11.41 -6.89 0.39
N GLY A 14 12.18 -5.97 0.99
CA GLY A 14 12.83 -4.86 0.30
C GLY A 14 11.93 -3.65 0.05
N TYR A 15 10.69 -3.67 0.55
CA TYR A 15 9.82 -2.51 0.62
C TYR A 15 9.85 -1.92 2.03
N ASP A 16 9.72 -0.61 2.12
CA ASP A 16 9.67 0.12 3.41
C ASP A 16 8.24 0.51 3.78
N SER A 17 7.26 0.32 2.88
CA SER A 17 5.86 0.63 3.17
C SER A 17 4.88 -0.07 2.23
N TYR A 18 3.61 -0.04 2.62
CA TYR A 18 2.46 -0.41 1.79
C TYR A 18 1.39 0.68 1.86
N SER A 19 0.76 1.00 0.73
CA SER A 19 -0.22 2.09 0.64
C SER A 19 -1.45 1.70 -0.15
N LEU A 20 -2.60 2.23 0.27
CA LEU A 20 -3.87 2.15 -0.47
C LEU A 20 -4.47 3.56 -0.61
N LEU A 21 -5.12 3.81 -1.75
CA LEU A 21 -5.87 5.03 -2.01
C LEU A 21 -7.35 4.78 -1.72
N PHE A 22 -7.85 5.43 -0.67
CA PHE A 22 -9.24 5.36 -0.24
C PHE A 22 -10.00 6.56 -0.75
N GLU A 23 -11.25 6.35 -1.17
CA GLU A 23 -12.23 7.42 -1.35
C GLU A 23 -13.27 7.36 -0.24
N ASN A 24 -13.42 8.47 0.49
CA ASN A 24 -14.46 8.63 1.49
C ASN A 24 -15.74 9.13 0.78
N LEU A 25 -16.72 8.24 0.65
CA LEU A 25 -18.02 8.56 0.04
C LEU A 25 -19.08 8.96 1.07
N ASN A 26 -18.71 8.99 2.36
CA ASN A 26 -19.60 9.37 3.46
C ASN A 26 -19.85 10.89 3.46
N GLU A 27 -20.91 11.32 4.14
CA GLU A 27 -21.28 12.75 4.27
C GLU A 27 -20.45 13.48 5.35
N ASN A 28 -19.50 12.79 5.98
CA ASN A 28 -18.64 13.31 7.04
C ASN A 28 -17.18 12.85 6.88
N PRO A 29 -16.21 13.51 7.55
CA PRO A 29 -14.85 13.01 7.66
C PRO A 29 -14.78 11.70 8.46
N TRP A 30 -14.04 10.72 7.95
CA TRP A 30 -13.88 9.41 8.58
C TRP A 30 -12.40 9.06 8.75
N ASN A 31 -12.09 8.24 9.75
CA ASN A 31 -10.74 7.78 10.04
C ASN A 31 -10.48 6.39 9.44
N TYR A 32 -9.32 6.21 8.84
CA TYR A 32 -8.88 4.99 8.16
C TYR A 32 -7.50 4.56 8.68
N GLN A 33 -7.25 3.26 8.72
CA GLN A 33 -5.98 2.67 9.14
C GLN A 33 -5.73 1.37 8.38
N LEU A 34 -4.48 1.07 8.06
CA LEU A 34 -4.02 -0.22 7.54
C LEU A 34 -3.39 -1.03 8.67
N TYR A 35 -3.62 -2.33 8.63
CA TYR A 35 -2.92 -3.27 9.51
C TYR A 35 -2.52 -4.53 8.76
N PHE A 36 -1.40 -5.12 9.17
CA PHE A 36 -0.95 -6.44 8.73
C PHE A 36 -0.82 -7.39 9.92
N ASN A 37 -0.98 -8.69 9.63
CA ASN A 37 -0.37 -9.74 10.45
C ASN A 37 0.86 -10.28 9.71
N VAL A 38 2.00 -10.29 10.40
CA VAL A 38 3.27 -10.80 9.90
C VAL A 38 3.66 -12.04 10.69
N GLY A 39 3.90 -13.13 9.97
CA GLY A 39 4.15 -14.47 10.47
C GLY A 39 2.91 -15.38 10.43
N TYR A 40 3.16 -16.68 10.56
CA TYR A 40 2.13 -17.73 10.58
C TYR A 40 2.07 -18.42 11.96
N THR A 41 1.10 -18.04 12.80
CA THR A 41 0.86 -18.67 14.13
C THR A 41 0.74 -20.18 14.05
N ASP A 42 -0.03 -20.66 13.07
CA ASP A 42 -0.34 -22.08 12.89
C ASP A 42 0.89 -22.92 12.52
N LEU A 43 1.99 -22.24 12.15
CA LEU A 43 3.21 -22.82 11.64
C LEU A 43 4.43 -22.50 12.52
N GLY A 44 4.20 -22.01 13.74
CA GLY A 44 5.23 -21.83 14.78
C GLY A 44 6.06 -20.57 14.66
N GLU A 45 5.66 -19.61 13.83
CA GLU A 45 6.30 -18.31 13.73
C GLU A 45 5.65 -17.31 14.70
N PRO A 46 6.39 -16.26 15.13
CA PRO A 46 5.81 -15.15 15.86
C PRO A 46 4.72 -14.47 15.04
N ASP A 47 3.63 -14.06 15.70
CA ASP A 47 2.58 -13.25 15.08
C ASP A 47 2.74 -11.81 15.52
N TYR A 48 3.09 -10.98 14.55
CA TYR A 48 3.19 -9.55 14.69
C TYR A 48 1.97 -8.90 14.07
N TYR A 49 1.17 -8.26 14.90
CA TYR A 49 0.15 -7.34 14.44
C TYR A 49 0.78 -5.95 14.33
N VAL A 50 0.77 -5.39 13.13
CA VAL A 50 1.38 -4.09 12.85
C VAL A 50 0.37 -3.16 12.19
N GLN A 51 0.30 -1.91 12.63
CA GLN A 51 -0.64 -0.93 12.09
C GLN A 51 -0.05 0.47 12.00
N ASN A 52 -0.62 1.31 11.15
CA ASN A 52 -0.18 2.70 10.99
C ASN A 52 -1.00 3.65 11.88
N HIS A 53 -0.71 4.95 11.82
CA HIS A 53 -1.57 5.95 12.43
C HIS A 53 -2.93 6.07 11.72
N TRP A 54 -3.96 6.51 12.46
CA TRP A 54 -5.24 6.87 11.85
C TRP A 54 -5.07 8.07 10.91
N THR A 55 -5.59 7.92 9.70
CA THR A 55 -5.66 9.00 8.69
C THR A 55 -7.11 9.43 8.55
N THR A 56 -7.39 10.71 8.81
CA THR A 56 -8.70 11.30 8.50
C THR A 56 -8.78 11.64 7.03
N ILE A 57 -9.86 11.22 6.37
CA ILE A 57 -10.19 11.60 4.99
C ILE A 57 -11.51 12.36 5.04
N GLU A 58 -11.51 13.60 4.57
CA GLU A 58 -12.70 14.46 4.50
C GLU A 58 -13.77 13.88 3.56
N ASP A 59 -15.02 14.32 3.71
CA ASP A 59 -16.15 13.89 2.89
C ASP A 59 -15.93 14.13 1.39
N GLY A 60 -16.25 13.11 0.58
CA GLY A 60 -16.07 13.14 -0.87
C GLY A 60 -14.60 13.30 -1.32
N LYS A 61 -13.61 13.03 -0.44
CA LYS A 61 -12.19 13.13 -0.78
C LYS A 61 -11.52 11.77 -0.88
N GLN A 62 -10.42 11.78 -1.63
CA GLN A 62 -9.48 10.68 -1.67
C GLN A 62 -8.31 10.95 -0.73
N GLY A 63 -7.82 9.90 -0.08
CA GLY A 63 -6.66 9.95 0.80
C GLY A 63 -5.82 8.67 0.66
N VAL A 64 -4.51 8.84 0.69
CA VAL A 64 -3.57 7.72 0.74
C VAL A 64 -3.36 7.35 2.20
N VAL A 65 -3.61 6.10 2.55
CA VAL A 65 -3.26 5.54 3.85
C VAL A 65 -2.04 4.65 3.64
N THR A 66 -1.00 4.89 4.44
CA THR A 66 0.30 4.24 4.32
C THR A 66 0.67 3.56 5.63
N LEU A 67 0.98 2.27 5.55
CA LEU A 67 1.69 1.53 6.57
C LEU A 67 3.19 1.62 6.29
N ASP A 68 3.88 2.46 7.05
CA ASP A 68 5.33 2.61 7.02
C ASP A 68 5.94 1.54 7.93
N PHE A 69 6.74 0.63 7.36
CA PHE A 69 7.37 -0.46 8.12
C PHE A 69 8.51 0.03 9.00
N THR A 70 8.96 1.29 8.84
CA THR A 70 9.97 1.90 9.68
C THR A 70 9.38 2.65 10.88
N ASP A 71 8.06 2.88 10.90
CA ASP A 71 7.32 3.55 11.96
C ASP A 71 5.88 3.03 12.05
N CYS A 72 5.72 1.82 12.58
CA CYS A 72 4.40 1.22 12.80
C CYS A 72 4.21 0.82 14.27
N GLU A 73 2.95 0.78 14.68
CA GLU A 73 2.55 0.27 15.99
C GLU A 73 2.62 -1.24 15.98
N VAL A 74 3.43 -1.82 16.87
CA VAL A 74 3.72 -3.25 16.87
C VAL A 74 3.17 -3.92 18.12
N TRP A 75 2.45 -5.02 17.89
CA TRP A 75 2.00 -5.95 18.91
C TRP A 75 2.51 -7.33 18.58
N ARG A 76 2.98 -8.06 19.60
CA ARG A 76 3.43 -9.44 19.44
C ARG A 76 2.68 -10.34 20.40
N SER A 77 1.89 -11.27 19.88
CA SER A 77 1.12 -12.21 20.71
C SER A 77 0.26 -11.54 21.80
N GLY A 78 -0.25 -10.32 21.52
CA GLY A 78 -1.06 -9.52 22.44
C GLY A 78 -0.27 -8.54 23.33
N ASP A 79 1.07 -8.60 23.33
CA ASP A 79 1.91 -7.65 24.05
C ASP A 79 2.23 -6.44 23.17
N TYR A 80 1.97 -5.24 23.67
CA TYR A 80 2.33 -3.99 23.01
C TYR A 80 3.83 -3.74 23.07
N LEU A 81 4.47 -3.58 21.92
CA LEU A 81 5.92 -3.35 21.81
C LEU A 81 6.29 -1.88 21.55
N GLY A 82 5.34 -1.05 21.14
CA GLY A 82 5.58 0.36 20.82
C GLY A 82 5.49 0.67 19.32
N TRP A 83 5.84 1.91 18.98
CA TRP A 83 6.06 2.36 17.60
C TRP A 83 7.52 2.11 17.24
N MET A 84 7.75 1.31 16.20
CA MET A 84 9.11 0.91 15.84
C MET A 84 9.26 0.47 14.39
N ASP A 85 10.53 0.35 13.99
CA ASP A 85 10.95 -0.17 12.71
C ASP A 85 10.97 -1.71 12.71
N ILE A 86 10.02 -2.31 11.99
CA ILE A 86 9.90 -3.77 11.86
C ILE A 86 10.83 -4.35 10.80
N THR A 87 11.42 -3.51 9.92
CA THR A 87 12.38 -3.97 8.91
C THR A 87 13.71 -4.42 9.54
N ASN A 88 13.99 -3.94 10.76
CA ASN A 88 15.19 -4.23 11.54
C ASN A 88 14.99 -5.30 12.62
N LEU A 89 13.80 -5.90 12.73
CA LEU A 89 13.53 -6.97 13.69
C LEU A 89 14.00 -8.33 13.17
N ASN A 90 14.87 -8.99 13.92
CA ASN A 90 15.52 -10.25 13.52
C ASN A 90 14.54 -11.43 13.30
N ASP A 91 13.34 -11.36 13.88
CA ASP A 91 12.33 -12.42 13.80
C ASP A 91 11.06 -11.98 13.04
N VAL A 92 11.13 -10.89 12.27
CA VAL A 92 10.11 -10.47 11.31
C VAL A 92 10.53 -10.89 9.90
N ASN A 93 9.59 -11.47 9.15
CA ASN A 93 9.78 -11.79 7.74
C ASN A 93 8.66 -11.16 6.90
N LEU A 94 8.98 -10.12 6.13
CA LEU A 94 8.03 -9.44 5.25
C LEU A 94 7.62 -10.25 4.01
N ASP A 95 8.16 -11.45 3.83
CA ASP A 95 7.62 -12.44 2.89
C ASP A 95 6.57 -13.36 3.52
N HIS A 96 6.28 -13.22 4.81
CA HIS A 96 5.31 -14.04 5.53
C HIS A 96 4.17 -13.15 6.03
N ILE A 97 3.43 -12.54 5.11
CA ILE A 97 2.26 -11.72 5.45
C ILE A 97 1.04 -12.62 5.42
N SER A 98 0.46 -12.88 6.60
CA SER A 98 -0.69 -13.78 6.76
C SER A 98 -2.03 -13.05 6.66
N ASN A 99 -2.05 -11.75 6.94
CA ASN A 99 -3.23 -10.90 6.77
C ASN A 99 -2.84 -9.49 6.34
N ILE A 100 -3.63 -8.92 5.43
CA ILE A 100 -3.64 -7.50 5.10
C ILE A 100 -5.07 -7.03 5.26
N GLY A 101 -5.27 -6.00 6.07
CA GLY A 101 -6.58 -5.42 6.28
C GLY A 101 -6.51 -3.93 6.55
N PHE A 102 -7.69 -3.38 6.79
CA PHE A 102 -7.85 -2.00 7.17
C PHE A 102 -8.94 -1.89 8.23
N GLN A 103 -8.86 -0.83 9.04
CA GLN A 103 -9.87 -0.44 10.01
C GLN A 103 -10.43 0.92 9.65
N ILE A 104 -11.67 1.16 10.05
CA ILE A 104 -12.41 2.37 9.73
C ILE A 104 -13.25 2.79 10.92
N GLY A 105 -13.36 4.10 11.12
CA GLY A 105 -14.31 4.67 12.08
C GLY A 105 -13.83 4.60 13.52
N ALA A 106 -12.55 4.88 13.78
CA ALA A 106 -12.03 5.10 15.13
C ALA A 106 -12.88 6.13 15.89
N ASP A 107 -13.27 7.19 15.18
CA ASP A 107 -14.28 8.15 15.58
C ASP A 107 -15.30 8.24 14.43
N VAL A 108 -16.52 7.78 14.68
CA VAL A 108 -17.64 7.97 13.75
C VAL A 108 -18.44 9.17 14.26
N PRO A 109 -18.47 10.30 13.53
CA PRO A 109 -19.27 11.44 13.95
C PRO A 109 -20.75 11.05 14.00
N ILE A 110 -21.37 11.19 15.17
CA ILE A 110 -22.80 10.89 15.42
C ILE A 110 -23.70 11.99 14.84
N ALA A 111 -23.13 13.12 14.40
CA ALA A 111 -23.89 14.25 13.87
C ALA A 111 -24.11 14.09 12.36
N GLY A 112 -25.35 13.81 11.95
CA GLY A 112 -25.73 13.73 10.53
C GLY A 112 -26.80 12.69 10.24
N SER A 113 -27.09 12.48 8.96
CA SER A 113 -28.01 11.44 8.45
C SER A 113 -27.29 10.12 8.14
N ASP A 114 -25.98 10.07 8.41
CA ASP A 114 -25.12 9.04 7.87
C ASP A 114 -25.07 7.83 8.82
N TYR A 115 -25.88 6.83 8.51
CA TYR A 115 -25.95 5.55 9.23
C TYR A 115 -25.37 4.40 8.41
N THR A 116 -24.82 4.70 7.23
CA THR A 116 -24.36 3.73 6.24
C THR A 116 -22.93 4.04 5.86
N PHE A 117 -22.06 3.06 6.02
CA PHE A 117 -20.68 3.21 5.61
C PHE A 117 -20.52 2.96 4.11
N GLU A 118 -20.00 3.95 3.39
CA GLU A 118 -19.68 3.86 1.96
C GLU A 118 -18.21 4.20 1.69
N MET A 119 -17.51 3.34 0.96
CA MET A 119 -16.13 3.58 0.55
C MET A 119 -15.79 2.90 -0.77
N GLU A 120 -14.76 3.42 -1.42
CA GLU A 120 -14.12 2.77 -2.55
C GLU A 120 -12.61 2.67 -2.31
N VAL A 121 -12.04 1.47 -2.47
CA VAL A 121 -10.60 1.32 -2.67
C VAL A 121 -10.37 1.51 -4.16
N SER A 122 -9.98 2.72 -4.53
CA SER A 122 -9.77 3.08 -5.94
C SER A 122 -8.67 2.21 -6.57
N SER A 123 -8.90 1.78 -7.81
CA SER A 123 -7.92 1.02 -8.59
C SER A 123 -6.62 1.83 -8.78
N PRO A 124 -5.45 1.18 -8.98
CA PRO A 124 -4.15 1.85 -9.01
C PRO A 124 -4.12 3.07 -9.94
N VAL A 125 -3.42 4.10 -9.47
CA VAL A 125 -3.16 5.40 -10.10
C VAL A 125 -2.93 5.28 -11.62
N PRO A 126 -3.40 6.26 -12.44
CA PRO A 126 -3.20 6.26 -13.88
C PRO A 126 -1.78 5.90 -14.28
N GLU A 127 -1.66 5.06 -15.31
CA GLU A 127 -0.38 4.54 -15.81
C GLU A 127 0.71 5.63 -15.80
N PRO A 128 1.92 5.34 -15.30
CA PRO A 128 2.95 6.34 -15.12
C PRO A 128 3.16 7.17 -16.39
N ALA A 129 3.45 8.46 -16.25
CA ALA A 129 3.89 9.31 -17.37
C ALA A 129 5.08 8.69 -18.15
N THR A 130 5.77 7.73 -17.55
CA THR A 130 6.75 6.83 -18.16
C THR A 130 6.22 6.04 -19.36
N MET A 131 4.95 5.63 -19.41
CA MET A 131 4.36 4.96 -20.58
C MET A 131 4.22 5.93 -21.76
N PHE A 132 3.79 7.17 -21.48
CA PHE A 132 3.78 8.24 -22.47
C PHE A 132 5.21 8.62 -22.91
N LEU A 133 6.16 8.71 -21.97
CA LEU A 133 7.56 8.97 -22.23
C LEU A 133 8.23 7.86 -23.05
N LEU A 134 7.90 6.59 -22.77
CA LEU A 134 8.35 5.42 -23.53
C LEU A 134 7.82 5.49 -24.96
N GLY A 135 6.52 5.76 -25.14
CA GLY A 135 5.90 5.93 -26.45
C GLY A 135 6.52 7.07 -27.26
N THR A 136 6.66 8.25 -26.66
CA THR A 136 7.26 9.42 -27.33
C THR A 136 8.76 9.25 -27.58
N GLY A 137 9.49 8.61 -26.66
CA GLY A 137 10.90 8.26 -26.82
C GLY A 137 11.15 7.31 -27.98
N LEU A 138 10.32 6.28 -28.14
CA LEU A 138 10.39 5.34 -29.26
C LEU A 138 10.09 6.03 -30.61
N ILE A 139 9.07 6.88 -30.66
CA ILE A 139 8.75 7.67 -31.86
C ILE A 139 9.92 8.60 -32.24
N GLY A 140 10.53 9.25 -31.25
CA GLY A 140 11.72 10.09 -31.44
C GLY A 140 12.90 9.30 -32.04
N LEU A 141 13.17 8.09 -31.53
CA LEU A 141 14.21 7.21 -32.04
C LEU A 141 13.97 6.78 -33.50
N VAL A 142 12.73 6.40 -33.85
CA VAL A 142 12.37 6.06 -35.23
C VAL A 142 12.53 7.26 -36.16
N GLY A 143 12.12 8.46 -35.73
CA GLY A 143 12.28 9.70 -36.49
C GLY A 143 13.75 10.05 -36.76
N LEU A 144 14.61 9.94 -35.75
CA LEU A 144 16.05 10.15 -35.89
C LEU A 144 16.72 9.09 -36.78
N GLY A 145 16.28 7.83 -36.69
CA GLY A 145 16.74 6.74 -37.54
C GLY A 145 16.47 7.01 -39.03
N ARG A 146 15.24 7.39 -39.38
CA ARG A 146 14.85 7.70 -40.78
C ARG A 146 15.66 8.85 -41.37
N LYS A 147 15.95 9.90 -40.59
CA LYS A 147 16.73 11.06 -41.04
C LYS A 147 18.18 10.69 -41.40
N LYS A 148 18.80 9.75 -40.67
CA LYS A 148 20.18 9.28 -40.97
C LYS A 148 20.25 8.40 -42.22
N PHE A 149 19.22 7.59 -42.50
CA PHE A 149 19.18 6.74 -43.70
C PHE A 149 18.93 7.54 -44.99
N LEU A 150 18.09 8.59 -44.94
CA LEU A 150 17.83 9.46 -46.08
C LEU A 150 19.06 10.30 -46.48
N LYS A 151 19.92 10.66 -45.52
CA LYS A 151 21.14 11.45 -45.77
C LYS A 151 22.29 10.62 -46.37
N LYS A 152 22.19 9.29 -46.42
CA LYS A 152 23.18 8.39 -47.04
C LYS A 152 22.87 8.04 -48.51
N ARG A 153 21.74 8.51 -49.06
CA ARG A 153 21.28 8.18 -50.43
C ARG A 153 21.31 9.37 -51.40
N GLY A 154 21.96 10.48 -51.05
CA GLY A 154 22.25 11.61 -51.94
C GLY A 154 23.71 12.00 -51.81
#